data_AF-A0A9E1UTQ9-F1
#
_entry.id   AF-A0A9E1UTQ9-F1
#
_cell.length_a   1.000
_cell.length_b   1.000
_cell.length_c   1.000
_cell.angle_alpha   90.00
_cell.angle_beta   90.00
_cell.angle_gamma   90.00
#
_symmetry.space_group_name_H-M   'P 1'
#
loop_
_entity.id
_entity.type
_entity.pdbx_description
1 polymer ?
#
loop_
_entity_poly.entity_id
_entity_poly.type
_entity_poly.pdbx_seq_one_letter_code
_entity_poly.pdbx_strand_id
1 'polypeptide(L)'
;MERIQEEAPILANERLQGDYYQVDMHAPAIAAATQPGQFAHVQLPGFEHRILRRPFSIYDVDADTGRLSIIYKIVGEGTAHLATLPEGTVLDLLGPLGVGFSTPPTGARPIVVAGGYGCAATYLFAKHSPAPPLVLVGGRSAGDILLQQELAELGCEVRISTDDGSQGHHGLVTALVEQA
;
A
#
# COMPACT_ATOMS: atom_id res chain seq x y z
N MET A 1 14.61 -17.72 -3.18
CA MET A 1 14.43 -16.26 -3.17
C MET A 1 15.25 -15.73 -2.02
N GLU A 2 16.23 -14.90 -2.33
CA GLU A 2 17.15 -14.35 -1.33
C GLU A 2 16.43 -13.26 -0.54
N ARG A 3 16.55 -13.28 0.79
CA ARG A 3 15.95 -12.28 1.66
C ARG A 3 16.89 -11.09 1.68
N ILE A 4 16.45 -9.93 1.21
CA ILE A 4 17.26 -8.71 1.20
C ILE A 4 16.98 -7.96 2.50
N GLN A 5 18.05 -7.56 3.18
CA GLN A 5 17.97 -6.63 4.30
C GLN A 5 18.85 -5.43 3.97
N GLU A 6 18.31 -4.23 4.05
CA GLU A 6 19.06 -3.01 3.79
C GLU A 6 18.59 -1.84 4.66
N GLU A 7 19.52 -0.91 4.88
CA GLU A 7 19.25 0.38 5.49
C GLU A 7 18.58 1.30 4.45
N ALA A 8 17.41 1.83 4.79
CA ALA A 8 16.61 2.65 3.91
C ALA A 8 16.34 4.02 4.56
N PRO A 9 17.05 5.08 4.15
CA PRO A 9 16.74 6.43 4.63
C PRO A 9 15.36 6.87 4.11
N ILE A 10 14.59 7.48 5.00
CA ILE A 10 13.32 8.14 4.66
C ILE A 10 13.62 9.31 3.72
N LEU A 11 12.96 9.33 2.57
CA LEU A 11 12.93 10.43 1.61
C LEU A 11 11.81 11.42 1.94
N ALA A 12 10.65 10.91 2.34
CA ALA A 12 9.50 11.71 2.78
C ALA A 12 8.61 10.86 3.70
N ASN A 13 7.95 11.49 4.67
CA ASN A 13 6.99 10.83 5.56
C ASN A 13 5.85 11.80 5.86
N GLU A 14 4.78 11.68 5.10
CA GLU A 14 3.74 12.70 5.01
C GLU A 14 2.38 12.14 5.37
N ARG A 15 1.56 12.98 5.99
CA ARG A 15 0.16 12.66 6.27
C ARG A 15 -0.63 12.79 4.97
N LEU A 16 -1.27 11.70 4.55
CA LEU A 16 -2.18 11.70 3.39
C LEU A 16 -3.54 12.28 3.76
N GLN A 17 -4.28 11.58 4.63
CA GLN A 17 -5.57 12.02 5.14
C GLN A 17 -5.90 11.31 6.44
N GLY A 18 -6.65 11.94 7.34
CA GLY A 18 -7.05 11.31 8.61
C GLY A 18 -5.84 10.76 9.37
N ASP A 19 -5.84 9.46 9.67
CA ASP A 19 -4.72 8.79 10.36
C ASP A 19 -3.80 8.03 9.38
N TYR A 20 -3.93 8.28 8.07
CA TYR A 20 -3.14 7.63 7.02
C TYR A 20 -1.94 8.48 6.62
N TYR A 21 -0.81 7.81 6.46
CA TYR A 21 0.48 8.39 6.12
C TYR A 21 1.10 7.61 4.97
N GLN A 22 1.93 8.30 4.18
CA GLN A 22 2.82 7.71 3.19
C GLN A 22 4.26 7.95 3.64
N VAL A 23 5.06 6.89 3.64
CA VAL A 23 6.51 6.98 3.83
C VAL A 23 7.21 6.46 2.58
N ASP A 24 8.02 7.33 2.00
CA ASP A 24 8.92 7.02 0.89
C ASP A 24 10.32 6.84 1.45
N MET A 25 11.00 5.78 1.02
CA MET A 25 12.36 5.43 1.45
C MET A 25 13.21 5.11 0.23
N HIS A 26 14.52 5.29 0.35
CA HIS A 26 15.47 4.82 -0.63
C HIS A 26 15.94 3.40 -0.27
N ALA A 27 15.41 2.40 -0.97
CA ALA A 27 15.66 0.97 -0.74
C ALA A 27 15.87 0.28 -2.11
N PRO A 28 17.02 0.53 -2.79
CA PRO A 28 17.20 0.17 -4.19
C PRO A 28 17.17 -1.33 -4.44
N ALA A 29 17.74 -2.15 -3.55
CA ALA A 29 17.77 -3.59 -3.75
C ALA A 29 16.37 -4.21 -3.55
N ILE A 30 15.62 -3.75 -2.56
CA ILE A 30 14.24 -4.19 -2.32
C ILE A 30 13.32 -3.68 -3.43
N ALA A 31 13.44 -2.41 -3.83
CA ALA A 31 12.62 -1.81 -4.89
C ALA A 31 12.77 -2.56 -6.22
N ALA A 32 14.01 -2.88 -6.62
CA ALA A 32 14.29 -3.63 -7.85
C ALA A 32 13.76 -5.08 -7.81
N ALA A 33 13.70 -5.70 -6.63
CA ALA A 33 13.25 -7.08 -6.47
C ALA A 33 11.72 -7.22 -6.26
N THR A 34 11.02 -6.11 -5.98
CA THR A 34 9.61 -6.15 -5.56
C THR A 34 8.67 -6.59 -6.68
N GLN A 35 7.76 -7.49 -6.35
CA GLN A 35 6.62 -7.88 -7.19
C GLN A 35 5.30 -7.44 -6.53
N PRO A 36 4.23 -7.19 -7.33
CA PRO A 36 2.92 -6.82 -6.79
C PRO A 36 2.41 -7.78 -5.72
N GLY A 37 1.88 -7.25 -4.61
CA GLY A 37 1.34 -8.03 -3.49
C GLY A 37 2.35 -8.44 -2.42
N GLN A 38 3.62 -8.07 -2.58
CA GLN A 38 4.64 -8.29 -1.55
C GLN A 38 4.64 -7.20 -0.47
N PHE A 39 5.32 -7.49 0.64
CA PHE A 39 5.42 -6.61 1.80
C PHE A 39 6.86 -6.51 2.30
N ALA A 40 7.16 -5.51 3.12
CA ALA A 40 8.44 -5.37 3.80
C ALA A 40 8.23 -5.39 5.33
N HIS A 41 9.21 -5.93 6.04
CA HIS A 41 9.32 -5.86 7.49
C HIS A 41 10.19 -4.67 7.89
N VAL A 42 9.60 -3.68 8.57
CA VAL A 42 10.27 -2.44 8.95
C VAL A 42 10.64 -2.47 10.43
N GLN A 43 11.93 -2.33 10.74
CA GLN A 43 12.42 -2.05 12.08
C GLN A 43 12.53 -0.54 12.26
N LEU A 44 12.00 -0.04 13.38
CA LEU A 44 11.96 1.40 13.67
C LEU A 44 13.08 1.77 14.65
N PRO A 45 13.91 2.78 14.35
CA PRO A 45 14.95 3.25 15.26
C PRO A 45 14.33 3.97 16.47
N GLY A 46 14.93 3.88 17.65
CA GLY A 46 14.40 4.47 18.88
C GLY A 46 13.15 3.76 19.43
N PHE A 47 12.84 2.57 18.90
CA PHE A 47 11.66 1.79 19.26
C PHE A 47 12.02 0.38 19.75
N GLU A 48 13.22 0.23 20.33
CA GLU A 48 13.85 -1.04 20.68
C GLU A 48 13.11 -1.79 21.81
N HIS A 49 12.33 -1.07 22.63
CA HIS A 49 11.46 -1.67 23.64
C HIS A 49 10.33 -2.54 23.03
N ARG A 50 10.13 -2.48 21.70
CA ARG A 50 9.25 -3.35 20.93
C ARG A 50 10.03 -3.99 19.77
N ILE A 51 10.62 -5.14 20.05
CA ILE A 51 11.55 -5.86 19.17
C ILE A 51 10.96 -6.39 17.85
N LEU A 52 9.63 -6.46 17.72
CA LEU A 52 9.00 -6.98 16.51
C LEU A 52 8.98 -5.93 15.39
N ARG A 53 9.45 -6.31 14.21
CA ARG A 53 9.30 -5.52 12.97
C ARG A 53 7.83 -5.35 12.61
N ARG A 54 7.51 -4.28 11.90
CA ARG A 54 6.16 -4.00 11.42
C ARG A 54 6.05 -4.46 9.97
N PRO A 55 5.16 -5.42 9.64
CA PRO A 55 4.90 -5.78 8.26
C PRO A 55 4.03 -4.70 7.60
N PHE A 56 4.46 -4.20 6.45
CA PHE A 56 3.68 -3.29 5.63
C PHE A 56 3.72 -3.72 4.18
N SER A 57 2.55 -3.76 3.54
CA SER A 57 2.47 -3.93 2.10
C SER A 57 3.24 -2.83 1.38
N ILE A 58 3.97 -3.22 0.33
CA ILE A 58 4.66 -2.25 -0.51
C ILE A 58 3.60 -1.64 -1.44
N TYR A 59 3.38 -0.33 -1.29
CA TYR A 59 2.36 0.41 -2.02
C TYR A 59 2.79 0.67 -3.45
N ASP A 60 4.00 1.20 -3.63
CA ASP A 60 4.60 1.50 -4.94
C ASP A 60 6.13 1.38 -4.87
N VAL A 61 6.75 1.19 -6.04
CA VAL A 61 8.21 1.22 -6.20
C VAL A 61 8.59 1.93 -7.49
N ASP A 62 9.82 2.45 -7.49
CA ASP A 62 10.51 2.98 -8.65
C ASP A 62 11.93 2.41 -8.64
N ALA A 63 12.17 1.44 -9.52
CA ALA A 63 13.42 0.69 -9.54
C ALA A 63 14.60 1.53 -10.06
N ASP A 64 14.34 2.55 -10.87
CA ASP A 64 15.38 3.41 -11.44
C ASP A 64 15.94 4.37 -10.39
N THR A 65 15.07 4.91 -9.54
CA THR A 65 15.46 5.81 -8.43
C THR A 65 15.73 5.07 -7.13
N GLY A 66 15.34 3.81 -7.01
CA GLY A 66 15.40 3.03 -5.77
C GLY A 66 14.34 3.43 -4.74
N ARG A 67 13.30 4.17 -5.12
CA ARG A 67 12.21 4.57 -4.20
C ARG A 67 11.33 3.36 -3.88
N LEU A 68 11.08 3.15 -2.60
CA LEU A 68 10.05 2.25 -2.09
C LEU A 68 9.06 3.03 -1.24
N SER A 69 7.77 2.88 -1.53
CA SER A 69 6.69 3.59 -0.84
C SER A 69 5.80 2.65 -0.05
N ILE A 70 5.42 3.08 1.15
CA ILE A 70 4.47 2.39 2.04
C ILE A 70 3.39 3.38 2.48
N ILE A 71 2.13 2.95 2.40
CA ILE A 71 1.01 3.63 3.05
C ILE A 71 0.63 2.87 4.32
N TYR A 72 0.48 3.59 5.43
CA TYR A 72 0.14 3.01 6.73
C TYR A 72 -0.88 3.87 7.49
N LYS A 73 -1.54 3.25 8.47
CA LYS A 73 -2.46 3.92 9.40
C LYS A 73 -1.87 3.95 10.80
N ILE A 74 -2.03 5.06 11.52
CA ILE A 74 -1.76 5.10 12.96
C ILE A 74 -2.82 4.25 13.69
N VAL A 75 -2.39 3.13 14.27
CA VAL A 75 -3.25 2.17 14.98
C VAL A 75 -2.64 1.70 16.30
N GLY A 76 -1.41 2.10 16.60
CA GLY A 76 -0.70 1.76 17.83
C GLY A 76 0.66 2.45 17.92
N GLU A 77 1.39 2.17 19.00
CA GLU A 77 2.63 2.88 19.35
C GLU A 77 3.68 2.85 18.23
N GLY A 78 3.81 1.72 17.51
CA GLY A 78 4.80 1.59 16.42
C GLY A 78 4.51 2.48 15.22
N THR A 79 3.25 2.53 14.74
CA THR A 79 2.89 3.42 13.63
C THR A 79 2.79 4.88 14.06
N ALA A 80 2.43 5.15 15.33
CA ALA A 80 2.51 6.49 15.90
C ALA A 80 3.96 6.98 15.95
N HIS A 81 4.92 6.12 16.33
CA HIS A 81 6.35 6.45 16.31
C HIS A 81 6.85 6.69 14.88
N LEU A 82 6.52 5.80 13.93
CA LEU A 82 6.87 5.96 12.53
C LEU A 82 6.40 7.31 11.97
N ALA A 83 5.19 7.76 12.32
CA ALA A 83 4.65 9.05 11.89
C ALA A 83 5.41 10.28 12.40
N THR A 84 6.32 10.12 13.37
CA THR A 84 7.16 11.20 13.89
C THR A 84 8.57 11.24 13.31
N LEU A 85 8.96 10.22 12.53
CA LEU A 85 10.32 10.11 12.01
C LEU A 85 10.53 11.06 10.81
N PRO A 86 11.52 11.97 10.87
CA PRO A 86 11.79 12.92 9.80
C PRO A 86 12.54 12.29 8.62
N GLU A 87 12.59 13.01 7.49
CA GLU A 87 13.49 12.76 6.37
C GLU A 87 14.94 12.52 6.85
N GLY A 88 15.63 11.59 6.19
CA GLY A 88 17.00 11.18 6.52
C GLY A 88 17.10 10.16 7.66
N THR A 89 16.01 9.91 8.41
CA THR A 89 15.99 8.81 9.39
C THR A 89 16.16 7.48 8.68
N VAL A 90 17.10 6.66 9.14
CA VAL A 90 17.39 5.35 8.56
C VAL A 90 16.52 4.28 9.19
N LEU A 91 15.74 3.58 8.37
CA LEU A 91 14.97 2.41 8.75
C LEU A 91 15.70 1.14 8.31
N ASP A 92 15.56 0.05 9.06
CA ASP A 92 16.07 -1.25 8.64
C ASP A 92 14.92 -2.08 8.05
N LEU A 93 15.00 -2.33 6.75
CA LEU A 93 14.00 -3.05 5.98
C LEU A 93 14.46 -4.48 5.70
N LEU A 94 13.54 -5.42 5.86
CA LEU A 94 13.68 -6.80 5.40
C LEU A 94 12.59 -7.07 4.35
N GLY A 95 12.97 -7.28 3.10
CA GLY A 95 12.04 -7.33 1.98
C GLY A 95 12.68 -7.74 0.64
N PRO A 96 11.90 -7.78 -0.44
CA PRO A 96 10.46 -7.97 -0.38
C PRO A 96 10.15 -9.38 0.15
N LEU A 97 9.07 -9.50 0.92
CA LEU A 97 8.60 -10.75 1.53
C LEU A 97 7.21 -11.13 0.98
N GLY A 98 6.86 -12.41 1.14
CA GLY A 98 5.59 -12.96 0.69
C GLY A 98 5.62 -13.41 -0.77
N VAL A 99 4.54 -14.05 -1.19
CA VAL A 99 4.30 -14.46 -2.57
C VAL A 99 3.41 -13.39 -3.21
N GLY A 100 3.87 -12.82 -4.32
CA GLY A 100 3.12 -11.80 -5.03
C GLY A 100 1.83 -12.33 -5.69
N PHE A 101 1.03 -11.42 -6.22
CA PHE A 101 -0.16 -11.76 -6.99
C PHE A 101 0.20 -12.47 -8.29
N SER A 102 -0.62 -13.44 -8.69
CA SER A 102 -0.50 -14.10 -9.98
C SER A 102 -0.90 -13.17 -11.12
N THR A 103 -0.21 -13.27 -12.25
CA THR A 103 -0.61 -12.57 -13.47
C THR A 103 -1.99 -13.05 -13.95
N PRO A 104 -2.92 -12.15 -14.29
CA PRO A 104 -4.21 -12.51 -14.87
C PRO A 104 -4.05 -13.27 -16.20
N PRO A 105 -4.97 -14.18 -16.55
CA PRO A 105 -5.00 -14.79 -17.88
C PRO A 105 -5.13 -13.72 -18.98
N THR A 106 -4.49 -13.98 -20.13
CA THR A 106 -4.58 -13.09 -21.29
C THR A 106 -6.03 -12.83 -21.70
N GLY A 107 -6.39 -11.55 -21.86
CA GLY A 107 -7.73 -11.12 -22.25
C GLY A 107 -8.74 -11.04 -21.09
N ALA A 108 -8.37 -11.45 -19.87
CA ALA A 108 -9.21 -11.23 -18.70
C ALA A 108 -9.07 -9.78 -18.20
N ARG A 109 -10.20 -9.18 -17.79
CA ARG A 109 -10.20 -7.94 -17.01
C ARG A 109 -10.20 -8.30 -15.52
N PRO A 110 -9.18 -7.94 -14.74
CA PRO A 110 -9.18 -8.24 -13.32
C PRO A 110 -10.19 -7.38 -12.57
N ILE A 111 -10.77 -7.96 -11.51
CA ILE A 111 -11.55 -7.24 -10.51
C ILE A 111 -10.73 -7.25 -9.22
N VAL A 112 -10.41 -6.07 -8.70
CA VAL A 112 -9.71 -5.88 -7.44
C VAL A 112 -10.72 -5.45 -6.40
N VAL A 113 -10.74 -6.14 -5.25
CA VAL A 113 -11.61 -5.80 -4.12
C VAL A 113 -10.74 -5.44 -2.93
N ALA A 114 -10.83 -4.20 -2.48
CA ALA A 114 -9.99 -3.66 -1.42
C ALA A 114 -10.84 -2.99 -0.32
N GLY A 115 -10.44 -3.19 0.95
CA GLY A 115 -11.05 -2.54 2.11
C GLY A 115 -10.06 -1.62 2.82
N GLY A 116 -10.44 -0.36 3.03
CA GLY A 116 -9.64 0.69 3.66
C GLY A 116 -8.26 0.82 3.00
N TYR A 117 -7.22 0.88 3.82
CA TYR A 117 -5.83 0.92 3.35
C TYR A 117 -5.35 -0.37 2.67
N GLY A 118 -6.16 -1.43 2.63
CA GLY A 118 -5.91 -2.59 1.76
C GLY A 118 -5.80 -2.20 0.28
N CYS A 119 -6.36 -1.06 -0.12
CA CYS A 119 -6.21 -0.51 -1.46
C CYS A 119 -4.73 -0.27 -1.82
N ALA A 120 -3.92 0.18 -0.86
CA ALA A 120 -2.50 0.41 -1.07
C ALA A 120 -1.74 -0.88 -1.42
N ALA A 121 -2.10 -2.01 -0.80
CA ALA A 121 -1.50 -3.31 -1.09
C ALA A 121 -1.79 -3.81 -2.52
N THR A 122 -2.80 -3.26 -3.18
CA THR A 122 -3.24 -3.66 -4.53
C THR A 122 -2.77 -2.70 -5.63
N TYR A 123 -2.19 -1.55 -5.27
CA TYR A 123 -1.85 -0.51 -6.25
C TYR A 123 -0.80 -0.98 -7.27
N LEU A 124 0.29 -1.62 -6.81
CA LEU A 124 1.28 -2.22 -7.72
C LEU A 124 0.67 -3.24 -8.68
N PHE A 125 -0.36 -3.98 -8.25
CA PHE A 125 -1.04 -4.92 -9.13
C PHE A 125 -1.81 -4.17 -10.23
N ALA A 126 -2.54 -3.11 -9.87
CA ALA A 126 -3.24 -2.27 -10.85
C ALA A 126 -2.25 -1.62 -11.84
N LYS A 127 -1.14 -1.06 -11.34
CA LYS A 127 -0.08 -0.42 -12.14
C LYS A 127 0.58 -1.35 -13.16
N HIS A 128 0.76 -2.63 -12.81
CA HIS A 128 1.41 -3.63 -13.66
C HIS A 128 0.42 -4.55 -14.39
N SER A 129 -0.89 -4.33 -14.24
CA SER A 129 -1.89 -5.16 -14.87
C SER A 129 -1.86 -4.98 -16.40
N PRO A 130 -1.92 -6.05 -17.20
CA PRO A 130 -1.97 -5.95 -18.67
C PRO A 130 -3.18 -5.17 -19.21
N ALA A 131 -4.26 -5.14 -18.44
CA ALA A 131 -5.45 -4.36 -18.71
C ALA A 131 -5.90 -3.64 -17.43
N PRO A 132 -6.35 -2.37 -17.51
CA PRO A 132 -6.81 -1.64 -16.33
C PRO A 132 -7.94 -2.40 -15.59
N PRO A 133 -7.75 -2.73 -14.30
CA PRO A 133 -8.75 -3.46 -13.54
C PRO A 133 -10.00 -2.62 -13.28
N LEU A 134 -11.09 -3.32 -12.95
CA LEU A 134 -12.17 -2.74 -12.15
C LEU A 134 -11.73 -2.81 -10.68
N VAL A 135 -11.65 -1.67 -9.99
CA VAL A 135 -11.25 -1.60 -8.59
C VAL A 135 -12.45 -1.21 -7.74
N LEU A 136 -12.79 -2.07 -6.79
CA LEU A 136 -13.86 -1.89 -5.82
C LEU A 136 -13.23 -1.55 -4.47
N VAL A 137 -13.48 -0.34 -3.97
CA VAL A 137 -12.90 0.16 -2.72
C VAL A 137 -14.00 0.35 -1.68
N GLY A 138 -13.88 -0.35 -0.54
CA GLY A 138 -14.75 -0.21 0.62
C GLY A 138 -14.08 0.55 1.75
N GLY A 139 -14.79 1.45 2.43
CA GLY A 139 -14.32 2.11 3.66
C GLY A 139 -15.42 2.18 4.71
N ARG A 140 -15.07 2.47 5.97
CA ARG A 140 -16.11 2.73 6.99
C ARG A 140 -16.82 4.06 6.72
N SER A 141 -16.05 5.04 6.26
CA SER A 141 -16.49 6.36 5.84
C SER A 141 -15.65 6.84 4.66
N ALA A 142 -16.01 7.98 4.07
CA ALA A 142 -15.26 8.64 3.01
C ALA A 142 -13.78 8.90 3.40
N GLY A 143 -13.50 9.13 4.69
CA GLY A 143 -12.13 9.32 5.19
C GLY A 143 -11.25 8.06 5.16
N ASP A 144 -11.83 6.89 4.92
CA ASP A 144 -11.10 5.62 4.74
C ASP A 144 -10.91 5.24 3.27
N ILE A 145 -11.42 6.04 2.33
CA ILE A 145 -11.23 5.84 0.90
C ILE A 145 -9.92 6.48 0.48
N LEU A 146 -8.98 5.66 0.02
CA LEU A 146 -7.65 6.09 -0.43
C LEU A 146 -7.47 5.77 -1.91
N LEU A 147 -6.53 6.48 -2.56
CA LEU A 147 -6.01 6.14 -3.89
C LEU A 147 -7.01 6.20 -5.05
N GLN A 148 -8.19 6.82 -4.85
CA GLN A 148 -9.20 6.89 -5.90
C GLN A 148 -8.66 7.59 -7.15
N GLN A 149 -7.96 8.70 -6.98
CA GLN A 149 -7.44 9.49 -8.09
C GLN A 149 -6.27 8.77 -8.76
N GLU A 150 -5.33 8.26 -7.98
CA GLU A 150 -4.13 7.57 -8.42
C GLU A 150 -4.48 6.32 -9.24
N LEU A 151 -5.50 5.57 -8.82
CA LEU A 151 -6.01 4.42 -9.59
C LEU A 151 -6.73 4.85 -10.88
N ALA A 152 -7.48 5.96 -10.85
CA ALA A 152 -8.13 6.49 -12.03
C ALA A 152 -7.12 6.99 -13.07
N GLU A 153 -5.99 7.56 -12.63
CA GLU A 153 -4.87 7.97 -13.48
C GLU A 153 -4.17 6.78 -14.17
N LEU A 154 -4.22 5.59 -13.58
CA LEU A 154 -3.83 4.33 -14.23
C LEU A 154 -4.87 3.81 -15.24
N GLY A 155 -5.99 4.52 -15.43
CA GLY A 155 -7.10 4.11 -16.29
C GLY A 155 -8.03 3.06 -15.66
N CYS A 156 -7.91 2.81 -14.36
CA CYS A 156 -8.82 1.89 -13.67
C CYS A 156 -10.22 2.49 -13.56
N GLU A 157 -11.24 1.65 -13.68
CA GLU A 157 -12.58 2.02 -13.23
C GLU A 157 -12.63 1.82 -11.71
N VAL A 158 -12.95 2.87 -10.95
CA VAL A 158 -13.00 2.80 -9.48
C VAL A 158 -14.44 2.95 -9.02
N ARG A 159 -14.95 1.98 -8.27
CA ARG A 159 -16.26 2.03 -7.61
C ARG A 159 -16.08 2.01 -6.10
N ILE A 160 -16.80 2.88 -5.41
CA ILE A 160 -16.63 3.11 -3.98
C ILE A 160 -17.87 2.66 -3.22
N SER A 161 -17.64 2.05 -2.05
CA SER A 161 -18.66 1.73 -1.07
C SER A 161 -18.23 2.25 0.31
N THR A 162 -19.17 2.81 1.07
CA THR A 162 -18.93 3.22 2.46
C THR A 162 -20.00 2.64 3.38
N ASP A 163 -19.57 2.15 4.55
CA ASP A 163 -20.48 1.55 5.54
C ASP A 163 -21.54 2.54 6.04
N ASP A 164 -21.20 3.84 6.08
CA ASP A 164 -22.09 4.93 6.53
C ASP A 164 -22.79 5.69 5.37
N GLY A 165 -22.50 5.33 4.12
CA GLY A 165 -23.05 5.99 2.93
C GLY A 165 -22.50 7.39 2.65
N SER A 166 -21.42 7.80 3.31
CA SER A 166 -20.78 9.11 3.11
C SER A 166 -20.16 9.29 1.72
N GLN A 167 -19.86 8.21 1.01
CA GLN A 167 -19.40 8.25 -0.38
C GLN A 167 -19.77 6.96 -1.15
N GLY A 168 -20.22 7.11 -2.40
CA GLY A 168 -20.51 5.98 -3.28
C GLY A 168 -21.72 5.15 -2.82
N HIS A 169 -21.62 3.82 -2.93
CA HIS A 169 -22.66 2.90 -2.48
C HIS A 169 -22.68 2.82 -0.94
N HIS A 170 -23.87 2.84 -0.34
CA HIS A 170 -24.02 2.63 1.09
C HIS A 170 -24.05 1.14 1.43
N GLY A 171 -23.03 0.66 2.14
CA GLY A 171 -22.89 -0.74 2.54
C GLY A 171 -21.47 -1.28 2.31
N LEU A 172 -21.33 -2.60 2.39
CA LEU A 172 -20.05 -3.29 2.21
C LEU A 172 -19.64 -3.34 0.72
N VAL A 173 -18.33 -3.34 0.48
CA VAL A 173 -17.75 -3.48 -0.87
C VAL A 173 -18.21 -4.74 -1.60
N THR A 174 -18.60 -5.80 -0.88
CA THR A 174 -19.13 -7.04 -1.45
C THR A 174 -20.42 -6.81 -2.26
N ALA A 175 -21.22 -5.80 -1.92
CA ALA A 175 -22.42 -5.45 -2.70
C ALA A 175 -22.05 -4.92 -4.09
N LEU A 176 -20.87 -4.32 -4.26
CA LEU A 176 -20.38 -3.90 -5.57
C LEU A 176 -19.89 -5.07 -6.42
N VAL A 177 -19.44 -6.16 -5.80
CA VAL A 177 -19.00 -7.38 -6.50
C VAL A 177 -20.18 -8.04 -7.23
N GLU A 178 -21.36 -8.03 -6.62
CA GLU A 178 -22.59 -8.55 -7.23
C GLU A 178 -23.03 -7.75 -8.48
N GLN A 179 -22.50 -6.54 -8.66
CA GLN A 179 -22.81 -5.61 -9.75
C GLN A 179 -21.67 -5.51 -10.80
N ALA A 180 -20.61 -6.32 -10.65
CA ALA A 180 -19.37 -6.24 -11.42
C ALA A 180 -19.34 -7.20 -12.62
#